data_AF-A0A946UM37-F1
#
_entry.id   AF-A0A946UM37-F1
#
_cell.length_a   1.000
_cell.length_b   1.000
_cell.length_c   1.000
_cell.angle_alpha   90.00
_cell.angle_beta   90.00
_cell.angle_gamma   90.00
#
_symmetry.space_group_name_H-M   'P 1'
#
loop_
_entity.id
_entity.type
_entity.pdbx_description
1 polymer ?
#
loop_
_entity_poly.entity_id
_entity_poly.type
_entity_poly.pdbx_seq_one_letter_code
_entity_poly.pdbx_strand_id
1 'polypeptide(L)'
;MRLLIGIFCLAASLAAVSAEWESIPHLYQREDAGLRHYSAERYDEAFESLSFTAARGLKKSQYILAFMFMKGQHVEKSTLLAMGWLGVAKESGEQEWVDLYDAIYAKLTPAQRTVVDSRVEQYIGWYGMAAQNVQCAKRHATVGSRRRESTCLKVEGKAYEVYPVQLTP
;
A
#
# COMPACT_ATOMS: atom_id res chain seq x y z
N MET A 1 -6.81 11.11 60.41
CA MET A 1 -6.04 11.70 59.29
C MET A 1 -6.75 11.34 58.00
N ARG A 2 -7.58 12.26 57.47
CA ARG A 2 -8.29 12.10 56.19
C ARG A 2 -7.28 12.38 55.09
N LEU A 3 -6.91 11.39 54.27
CA LEU A 3 -6.25 11.65 52.99
C LEU A 3 -7.19 11.22 51.86
N LEU A 4 -7.33 12.15 50.93
CA LEU A 4 -8.40 12.31 49.96
C LEU A 4 -8.41 11.17 48.93
N ILE A 5 -9.62 10.69 48.66
CA ILE A 5 -9.97 9.90 47.48
C ILE A 5 -9.77 10.81 46.26
N GLY A 6 -8.73 10.53 45.48
CA GLY A 6 -8.48 11.16 44.19
C GLY A 6 -9.41 10.57 43.14
N ILE A 7 -10.38 11.39 42.75
CA ILE A 7 -11.41 11.12 41.75
C ILE A 7 -10.79 10.77 40.39
N PHE A 8 -11.28 9.66 39.87
CA PHE A 8 -11.27 9.17 38.50
C PHE A 8 -11.28 10.30 37.46
N CYS A 9 -10.20 10.42 36.68
CA CYS A 9 -10.29 11.04 35.36
C CYS A 9 -10.15 9.92 34.33
N LEU A 10 -11.30 9.40 33.89
CA LEU A 10 -11.43 8.56 32.71
C LEU A 10 -11.13 9.46 31.49
N ALA A 11 -9.85 9.77 31.28
CA ALA A 11 -9.41 10.21 29.98
C ALA A 11 -9.41 8.96 29.11
N ALA A 12 -10.52 8.72 28.40
CA ALA A 12 -10.48 7.96 27.17
C ALA A 12 -9.56 8.76 26.23
N SER A 13 -8.25 8.49 26.35
CA SER A 13 -7.31 8.94 25.35
C SER A 13 -7.78 8.31 24.06
N LEU A 14 -8.21 9.14 23.12
CA LEU A 14 -7.91 8.88 21.72
C LEU A 14 -6.38 8.81 21.67
N ALA A 15 -5.84 7.63 22.01
CA ALA A 15 -4.53 7.28 21.53
C ALA A 15 -4.72 7.30 20.01
N ALA A 16 -4.36 8.42 19.39
CA ALA A 16 -3.77 8.35 18.08
C ALA A 16 -2.74 7.23 18.21
N VAL A 17 -3.07 6.06 17.66
CA VAL A 17 -2.14 4.94 17.57
C VAL A 17 -0.95 5.57 16.93
N SER A 18 0.10 5.81 17.72
CA SER A 18 1.31 6.44 17.22
C SER A 18 1.73 5.56 16.06
N ALA A 19 1.70 6.11 14.84
CA ALA A 19 1.97 5.36 13.63
C ALA A 19 3.20 4.49 13.91
N GLU A 20 3.02 3.17 13.93
CA GLU A 20 4.05 2.24 14.34
C GLU A 20 5.26 2.50 13.44
N TRP A 21 6.28 3.14 14.02
CA TRP A 21 7.46 3.53 13.28
C TRP A 21 8.31 2.28 13.16
N GLU A 22 8.57 1.87 11.93
CA GLU A 22 9.40 0.72 11.63
C GLU A 22 10.57 1.21 10.78
N SER A 23 11.80 0.75 11.07
CA SER A 23 12.95 1.16 10.28
C SER A 23 12.87 0.58 8.87
N ILE A 24 13.48 1.25 7.89
CA ILE A 24 13.42 0.84 6.48
C ILE A 24 13.82 -0.63 6.29
N PRO A 25 14.89 -1.17 6.92
CA PRO A 25 15.21 -2.59 6.80
C PRO A 25 14.10 -3.54 7.29
N HIS A 26 13.48 -3.23 8.44
CA HIS A 26 12.39 -4.06 8.97
C HIS A 26 11.14 -3.96 8.10
N LEU A 27 10.88 -2.79 7.51
CA LEU A 27 9.79 -2.60 6.56
C LEU A 27 9.92 -3.53 5.34
N TYR A 28 11.13 -3.68 4.80
CA TYR A 28 11.40 -4.63 3.72
C TYR A 28 11.35 -6.10 4.18
N GLN A 29 11.83 -6.41 5.39
CA GLN A 29 11.68 -7.76 5.95
C GLN A 29 10.21 -8.17 6.10
N ARG A 30 9.35 -7.23 6.50
CA ARG A 30 7.90 -7.43 6.60
C ARG A 30 7.28 -7.62 5.21
N GLU A 31 7.68 -6.84 4.21
CA GLU A 31 7.24 -7.06 2.82
C GLU A 31 7.63 -8.47 2.35
N ASP A 32 8.88 -8.88 2.56
CA ASP A 32 9.36 -10.21 2.19
C ASP A 32 8.59 -11.33 2.91
N ALA A 33 8.26 -11.15 4.19
CA ALA A 33 7.41 -12.08 4.93
C ALA A 33 6.01 -12.15 4.29
N GLY A 34 5.37 -11.01 4.05
CA GLY A 34 4.06 -10.94 3.41
C GLY A 34 4.02 -11.61 2.04
N LEU A 35 5.07 -11.43 1.22
CA LEU A 35 5.21 -12.09 -0.07
C LEU A 35 5.37 -13.61 0.07
N ARG A 36 6.12 -14.09 1.07
CA ARG A 36 6.22 -15.52 1.38
C ARG A 36 4.87 -16.09 1.82
N HIS A 37 4.14 -15.40 2.70
CA HIS A 37 2.80 -15.81 3.11
C HIS A 37 1.84 -15.87 1.93
N TYR A 38 1.87 -14.87 1.04
CA TYR A 38 1.04 -14.84 -0.17
C TYR A 38 1.32 -16.04 -1.09
N SER A 39 2.61 -16.36 -1.31
CA SER A 39 3.01 -17.52 -2.10
C SER A 39 2.66 -18.86 -1.46
N ALA A 40 2.52 -18.89 -0.13
CA ALA A 40 2.08 -20.06 0.63
C ALA A 40 0.55 -20.10 0.84
N GLU A 41 -0.19 -19.21 0.16
CA GLU A 41 -1.67 -19.10 0.26
C GLU A 41 -2.20 -18.76 1.67
N ARG A 42 -1.33 -18.25 2.56
CA ARG A 42 -1.68 -17.75 3.89
C ARG A 42 -2.13 -16.29 3.77
N TYR A 43 -3.31 -16.09 3.19
CA TYR A 43 -3.74 -14.78 2.73
C TYR A 43 -4.06 -13.78 3.84
N ASP A 44 -4.43 -14.23 5.03
CA ASP A 44 -4.60 -13.40 6.22
C ASP A 44 -3.29 -12.75 6.66
N GLU A 45 -2.25 -13.55 6.87
CA GLU A 45 -0.92 -13.06 7.26
C GLU A 45 -0.24 -12.25 6.15
N ALA A 46 -0.49 -12.66 4.90
CA ALA A 46 -0.07 -11.88 3.73
C ALA A 46 -0.74 -10.51 3.73
N PHE A 47 -2.05 -10.45 3.97
CA PHE A 47 -2.79 -9.19 3.98
C PHE A 47 -2.29 -8.26 5.09
N GLU A 48 -2.11 -8.78 6.30
CA GLU A 48 -1.58 -8.02 7.44
C GLU A 48 -0.23 -7.36 7.08
N SER A 49 0.71 -8.17 6.59
CA SER A 49 2.04 -7.68 6.25
C SER A 49 2.04 -6.72 5.07
N LEU A 50 1.34 -7.07 3.99
CA LEU A 50 1.35 -6.34 2.73
C LEU A 50 0.52 -5.06 2.79
N SER A 51 -0.59 -5.03 3.55
CA SER A 51 -1.35 -3.80 3.78
C SER A 51 -0.52 -2.76 4.54
N PHE A 52 0.23 -3.20 5.56
CA PHE A 52 1.12 -2.36 6.33
C PHE A 52 2.23 -1.71 5.48
N THR A 53 2.88 -2.50 4.63
CA THR A 53 3.98 -2.04 3.77
C THR A 53 3.48 -1.26 2.55
N ALA A 54 2.32 -1.63 1.99
CA ALA A 54 1.68 -0.88 0.90
C ALA A 54 1.29 0.53 1.33
N ALA A 55 0.75 0.68 2.54
CA ALA A 55 0.43 1.99 3.13
C ALA A 55 1.68 2.88 3.32
N ARG A 56 2.87 2.27 3.41
CA ARG A 56 4.17 2.95 3.54
C ARG A 56 4.88 3.15 2.20
N GLY A 57 4.20 2.92 1.08
CA GLY A 57 4.68 3.23 -0.26
C GLY A 57 5.40 2.10 -0.99
N LEU A 58 5.55 0.92 -0.38
CA LEU A 58 6.27 -0.19 -1.03
C LEU A 58 5.47 -0.69 -2.23
N LYS A 59 6.01 -0.43 -3.43
CA LYS A 59 5.30 -0.59 -4.70
C LYS A 59 4.90 -2.03 -5.01
N LYS A 60 5.75 -2.99 -4.62
CA LYS A 60 5.45 -4.42 -4.79
C LYS A 60 4.31 -4.86 -3.87
N SER A 61 4.29 -4.39 -2.62
CA SER A 61 3.16 -4.59 -1.72
C SER A 61 1.86 -3.99 -2.25
N GLN A 62 1.89 -2.76 -2.80
CA GLN A 62 0.72 -2.13 -3.42
C GLN A 62 0.18 -2.96 -4.60
N TYR A 63 1.07 -3.47 -5.44
CA TYR A 63 0.70 -4.37 -6.54
C TYR A 63 0.03 -5.65 -6.03
N ILE A 64 0.64 -6.37 -5.08
CA ILE A 64 0.04 -7.63 -4.57
C ILE A 64 -1.28 -7.37 -3.85
N LEU A 65 -1.38 -6.29 -3.07
CA LEU A 65 -2.62 -5.90 -2.41
C LEU A 65 -3.75 -5.64 -3.42
N ALA A 66 -3.45 -5.07 -4.59
CA ALA A 66 -4.42 -4.95 -5.68
C ALA A 66 -4.93 -6.31 -6.16
N PHE A 67 -4.06 -7.32 -6.28
CA PHE A 67 -4.48 -8.69 -6.63
C PHE A 67 -5.35 -9.32 -5.55
N MET A 68 -5.04 -9.08 -4.28
CA MET A 68 -5.83 -9.62 -3.17
C MET A 68 -7.26 -9.09 -3.22
N PHE A 69 -7.46 -7.78 -3.44
CA PHE A 69 -8.79 -7.21 -3.66
C PHE A 69 -9.44 -7.69 -4.98
N MET A 70 -8.67 -7.87 -6.05
CA MET A 70 -9.22 -8.35 -7.32
C MET A 70 -9.73 -9.79 -7.24
N LYS A 71 -9.06 -10.63 -6.43
CA LYS A 71 -9.38 -12.04 -6.26
C LYS A 71 -10.27 -12.35 -5.06
N GLY A 72 -10.40 -11.43 -4.11
CA GLY A 72 -11.07 -11.67 -2.84
C GLY A 72 -10.28 -12.60 -1.93
N GLN A 73 -8.95 -12.45 -1.89
CA GLN A 73 -8.07 -13.24 -1.02
C GLN A 73 -7.99 -12.55 0.35
N HIS A 74 -8.54 -13.20 1.39
CA HIS A 74 -8.76 -12.67 2.75
C HIS A 74 -9.76 -11.51 2.86
N VAL A 75 -9.83 -10.63 1.88
CA VAL A 75 -10.76 -9.50 1.81
C VAL A 75 -11.90 -9.73 0.83
N GLU A 76 -12.96 -8.94 0.92
CA GLU A 76 -14.02 -8.94 -0.09
C GLU A 76 -13.49 -8.49 -1.45
N LYS A 77 -13.94 -9.15 -2.51
CA LYS A 77 -13.54 -8.81 -3.87
C LYS A 77 -14.05 -7.41 -4.23
N SER A 78 -13.14 -6.53 -4.64
CA SER A 78 -13.47 -5.15 -5.04
C SER A 78 -12.58 -4.67 -6.18
N THR A 79 -13.18 -4.46 -7.36
CA THR A 79 -12.47 -3.87 -8.50
C THR A 79 -12.06 -2.42 -8.23
N LEU A 80 -12.86 -1.64 -7.48
CA LEU A 80 -12.53 -0.25 -7.18
C LEU A 80 -11.29 -0.15 -6.28
N LEU A 81 -11.25 -0.91 -5.19
CA LEU A 81 -10.09 -0.91 -4.28
C LEU A 81 -8.86 -1.49 -4.96
N ALA A 82 -9.02 -2.56 -5.75
CA ALA A 82 -7.94 -3.12 -6.54
C ALA A 82 -7.36 -2.11 -7.55
N MET A 83 -8.22 -1.39 -8.28
CA MET A 83 -7.78 -0.35 -9.21
C MET A 83 -7.12 0.84 -8.49
N GLY A 84 -7.59 1.21 -7.31
CA GLY A 84 -6.93 2.19 -6.45
C GLY A 84 -5.48 1.79 -6.16
N TRP A 85 -5.27 0.61 -5.59
CA TRP A 85 -3.93 0.11 -5.24
C TRP A 85 -3.03 -0.10 -6.47
N LEU A 86 -3.58 -0.66 -7.55
CA LEU A 86 -2.82 -0.85 -8.79
C LEU A 86 -2.45 0.51 -9.42
N GLY A 87 -3.34 1.50 -9.35
CA GLY A 87 -3.08 2.86 -9.82
C GLY A 87 -1.89 3.52 -9.11
N VAL A 88 -1.75 3.32 -7.80
CA VAL A 88 -0.55 3.79 -7.06
C VAL A 88 0.69 2.98 -7.42
N ALA A 89 0.56 1.66 -7.59
CA ALA A 89 1.68 0.80 -7.95
C ALA A 89 2.32 1.22 -9.30
N LYS A 90 1.51 1.67 -10.27
CA LYS A 90 1.98 2.17 -11.58
C LYS A 90 2.97 3.31 -11.52
N GLU A 91 3.02 4.09 -10.44
CA GLU A 91 4.02 5.16 -10.29
C GLU A 91 5.46 4.62 -10.37
N SER A 92 5.67 3.31 -10.09
CA SER A 92 6.96 2.66 -10.33
C SER A 92 7.44 2.72 -11.78
N GLY A 93 6.50 2.83 -12.73
CA GLY A 93 6.77 2.71 -14.16
C GLY A 93 7.08 1.29 -14.62
N GLU A 94 6.76 0.27 -13.81
CA GLU A 94 6.82 -1.13 -14.23
C GLU A 94 5.78 -1.40 -15.31
N GLN A 95 6.26 -1.72 -16.52
CA GLN A 95 5.40 -1.78 -17.71
C GLN A 95 4.28 -2.81 -17.58
N GLU A 96 4.57 -3.97 -16.97
CA GLU A 96 3.58 -5.02 -16.75
C GLU A 96 2.40 -4.52 -15.90
N TRP A 97 2.68 -3.71 -14.87
CA TRP A 97 1.65 -3.19 -13.97
C TRP A 97 0.85 -2.07 -14.63
N VAL A 98 1.52 -1.26 -15.47
CA VAL A 98 0.88 -0.25 -16.30
C VAL A 98 -0.10 -0.91 -17.29
N ASP A 99 0.38 -1.90 -18.03
CA ASP A 99 -0.42 -2.63 -19.02
C ASP A 99 -1.61 -3.33 -18.37
N LEU A 100 -1.42 -3.93 -17.19
CA LEU A 100 -2.50 -4.57 -16.43
C LEU A 100 -3.59 -3.57 -16.05
N TYR A 101 -3.22 -2.42 -15.50
CA TYR A 101 -4.20 -1.38 -15.16
C TYR A 101 -4.95 -0.92 -16.39
N ASP A 102 -4.23 -0.61 -17.47
CA ASP A 102 -4.82 -0.06 -18.68
C ASP A 102 -5.78 -1.07 -19.32
N ALA A 103 -5.45 -2.36 -19.28
CA ALA A 103 -6.33 -3.45 -19.75
C ALA A 103 -7.61 -3.59 -18.92
N ILE A 104 -7.56 -3.35 -17.61
CA ILE A 104 -8.76 -3.35 -16.76
C ILE A 104 -9.57 -2.07 -16.99
N TYR A 105 -8.90 -0.91 -16.97
CA TYR A 105 -9.50 0.41 -17.14
C TYR A 105 -10.22 0.57 -18.48
N ALA A 106 -9.66 0.02 -19.55
CA ALA A 106 -10.28 0.04 -20.89
C ALA A 106 -11.67 -0.61 -20.92
N LYS A 107 -11.93 -1.59 -20.04
CA LYS A 107 -13.21 -2.31 -19.94
C LYS A 107 -14.26 -1.57 -19.11
N LEU A 108 -13.87 -0.52 -18.39
CA LEU A 108 -14.78 0.25 -17.53
C LEU A 108 -15.65 1.19 -18.34
N THR A 109 -16.90 1.35 -17.89
CA THR A 109 -17.81 2.40 -18.38
C THR A 109 -17.29 3.80 -18.01
N PRO A 110 -17.72 4.87 -18.71
CA PRO A 110 -17.33 6.24 -18.35
C PRO A 110 -17.60 6.59 -16.89
N ALA A 111 -18.75 6.20 -16.33
CA ALA A 111 -19.08 6.44 -14.93
C ALA A 111 -18.14 5.71 -13.96
N GLN A 112 -17.79 4.45 -14.26
CA GLN A 112 -16.83 3.69 -13.44
C GLN A 112 -15.43 4.27 -13.51
N ARG A 113 -15.01 4.78 -14.68
CA ARG A 113 -13.72 5.45 -14.86
C ARG A 113 -13.61 6.66 -13.95
N THR A 114 -14.61 7.53 -13.91
CA THR A 114 -14.63 8.69 -13.00
C THR A 114 -14.45 8.28 -11.55
N VAL A 115 -15.14 7.22 -11.10
CA VAL A 115 -15.00 6.72 -9.72
C VAL A 115 -13.61 6.14 -9.45
N VAL A 116 -13.04 5.41 -10.41
CA VAL A 116 -11.67 4.87 -10.31
C VAL A 116 -10.63 6.00 -10.31
N ASP A 117 -10.79 7.02 -11.15
CA ASP A 117 -9.86 8.15 -11.25
C ASP A 117 -9.79 8.89 -9.90
N SER A 118 -10.95 9.19 -9.29
CA SER A 118 -11.00 9.80 -7.95
C SER A 118 -10.39 8.91 -6.87
N ARG A 119 -10.58 7.59 -6.95
CA ARG A 119 -9.98 6.65 -5.98
C ARG A 119 -8.46 6.58 -6.12
N VAL A 120 -7.96 6.53 -7.36
CA VAL A 120 -6.52 6.51 -7.64
C VAL A 120 -5.86 7.81 -7.20
N GLU A 121 -6.48 8.96 -7.49
CA GLU A 121 -5.98 10.27 -7.04
C GLU A 121 -5.86 10.31 -5.50
N GLN A 122 -6.89 9.88 -4.78
CA GLN A 122 -6.84 9.79 -3.32
C GLN A 122 -5.71 8.87 -2.84
N TYR A 123 -5.57 7.69 -3.43
CA TYR A 123 -4.57 6.71 -3.01
C TYR A 123 -3.15 7.17 -3.34
N ILE A 124 -2.94 7.92 -4.42
CA ILE A 124 -1.65 8.57 -4.71
C ILE A 124 -1.34 9.62 -3.64
N GLY A 125 -2.34 10.42 -3.23
CA GLY A 125 -2.17 11.41 -2.16
C GLY A 125 -1.77 10.81 -0.81
N TRP A 126 -2.22 9.59 -0.52
CA TRP A 126 -1.95 8.89 0.74
C TRP A 126 -0.74 7.96 0.70
N TYR A 127 -0.65 7.15 -0.34
CA TYR A 127 0.27 6.01 -0.44
C TYR A 127 1.28 6.16 -1.59
N GLY A 128 1.17 7.22 -2.37
CA GLY A 128 2.00 7.45 -3.53
C GLY A 128 3.46 7.76 -3.22
N MET A 129 4.29 7.79 -4.26
CA MET A 129 5.73 7.98 -4.12
C MET A 129 6.10 9.23 -3.36
N ALA A 130 5.48 10.36 -3.71
CA ALA A 130 5.72 11.63 -3.05
C ALA A 130 5.23 11.63 -1.59
N ALA A 131 4.02 11.12 -1.36
CA ALA A 131 3.40 11.05 -0.03
C ALA A 131 4.23 10.19 0.95
N GLN A 132 4.83 9.12 0.42
CA GLN A 132 5.54 8.12 1.21
C GLN A 132 7.06 8.15 1.01
N ASN A 133 7.63 9.20 0.42
CA ASN A 133 9.07 9.35 0.19
C ASN A 133 9.73 8.12 -0.47
N VAL A 134 9.13 7.65 -1.56
CA VAL A 134 9.65 6.55 -2.39
C VAL A 134 10.24 7.13 -3.66
N GLN A 135 11.44 6.67 -4.02
CA GLN A 135 12.12 7.08 -5.24
C GLN A 135 12.30 5.87 -6.15
N CYS A 136 11.86 6.00 -7.40
CA CYS A 136 12.00 4.95 -8.41
C CYS A 136 13.01 5.37 -9.47
N ALA A 137 13.86 4.42 -9.87
CA ALA A 137 14.84 4.62 -10.91
C ALA A 137 14.82 3.45 -11.88
N LYS A 138 14.83 3.75 -13.19
CA LYS A 138 15.02 2.73 -14.22
C LYS A 138 16.48 2.28 -14.23
N ARG A 139 16.69 0.97 -14.17
CA ARG A 139 17.99 0.29 -14.23
C ARG A 139 17.94 -0.80 -15.28
N HIS A 140 19.09 -1.22 -15.80
CA HIS A 140 19.13 -2.40 -16.65
C HIS A 140 18.89 -3.64 -15.79
N ALA A 141 17.98 -4.53 -16.20
CA ALA A 141 17.61 -5.72 -15.44
C ALA A 141 18.83 -6.63 -15.16
N THR A 142 19.75 -6.70 -16.12
CA THR A 142 21.09 -7.28 -15.98
C THR A 142 22.09 -6.45 -16.79
N VAL A 143 23.37 -6.48 -16.41
CA VAL A 143 24.44 -5.79 -17.16
C VAL A 143 24.43 -6.28 -18.61
N GLY A 144 24.24 -5.36 -19.56
CA GLY A 144 24.17 -5.65 -21.00
C GLY A 144 22.77 -5.96 -21.55
N SER A 145 21.74 -6.13 -20.70
CA SER A 145 20.36 -6.31 -21.16
C SER A 145 19.76 -4.99 -21.65
N ARG A 146 18.95 -5.03 -22.71
CA ARG A 146 18.12 -3.87 -23.12
C ARG A 146 16.87 -3.71 -22.25
N ARG A 147 16.50 -4.75 -21.50
CA ARG A 147 15.36 -4.74 -20.58
C ARG A 147 15.70 -3.81 -19.42
N ARG A 148 14.82 -2.84 -19.17
CA ARG A 148 14.90 -1.96 -18.01
C ARG A 148 13.90 -2.41 -16.96
N GLU A 149 14.35 -2.43 -15.72
CA GLU A 149 13.56 -2.70 -14.53
C GLU A 149 13.49 -1.42 -13.70
N SER A 150 12.34 -1.14 -13.09
CA SER A 150 12.16 -0.01 -12.21
C SER A 150 12.41 -0.43 -10.76
N THR A 151 13.53 0.00 -10.21
CA THR A 151 13.82 -0.19 -8.79
C THR A 151 13.25 0.97 -7.99
N CYS A 152 12.34 0.69 -7.06
CA CYS A 152 11.76 1.67 -6.15
C CYS A 152 12.26 1.47 -4.72
N LEU A 153 12.77 2.54 -4.10
CA LEU A 153 13.36 2.51 -2.77
C LEU A 153 12.63 3.49 -1.84
N LYS A 154 12.29 3.03 -0.64
CA LYS A 154 11.88 3.90 0.48
C LYS A 154 13.10 4.69 0.93
N VAL A 155 12.94 6.01 1.06
CA VAL A 155 14.01 6.92 1.47
C VAL A 155 13.70 7.47 2.85
N GLU A 156 14.74 7.72 3.65
CA GLU A 156 14.61 8.42 4.93
C GLU A 156 14.13 9.86 4.70
N GLY A 157 13.34 10.40 5.62
CA GLY A 157 12.76 11.73 5.45
C GLY A 157 11.82 12.13 6.57
N LYS A 158 11.07 13.22 6.36
CA LYS A 158 10.06 13.72 7.31
C LYS A 158 9.01 12.65 7.62
N ALA A 159 8.43 12.73 8.81
CA ALA A 159 7.30 11.89 9.20
C ALA A 159 6.19 12.01 8.13
N TYR A 160 5.72 10.86 7.65
CA TYR A 160 4.62 10.75 6.71
C TYR A 160 3.39 10.26 7.46
N GLU A 161 2.23 10.76 7.06
CA GLU A 161 0.97 10.26 7.58
C GLU A 161 0.69 8.88 7.00
N VAL A 162 0.23 7.96 7.85
CA VAL A 162 -0.16 6.61 7.43
C VAL A 162 -1.67 6.52 7.54
N TYR A 163 -2.33 6.35 6.40
CA TYR A 163 -3.77 6.18 6.33
C TYR A 163 -4.13 4.69 6.44
N PRO A 164 -5.24 4.35 7.11
CA PRO A 164 -5.68 2.96 7.20
C PRO A 164 -6.14 2.44 5.84
N VAL A 165 -5.78 1.20 5.53
CA VAL A 165 -6.25 0.52 4.33
C VAL A 165 -7.77 0.35 4.40
N GLN A 166 -8.46 0.87 3.39
CA GLN A 166 -9.90 0.72 3.27
C GLN A 166 -10.24 -0.72 2.84
N LEU A 167 -11.21 -1.33 3.51
CA LEU A 167 -11.68 -2.68 3.22
C LEU A 167 -12.98 -2.70 2.41
N THR A 168 -13.67 -1.55 2.31
CA THR A 168 -14.93 -1.40 1.59
C THR A 168 -14.84 -0.27 0.55
N PRO A 169 -15.50 -0.40 -0.62
CA PRO A 169 -15.45 0.57 -1.71
C PRO A 169 -15.95 1.97 -1.37
#